data_AF-A0AAV6LW23-F1
#
_entry.id   AF-A0AAV6LW23-F1
#
_cell.length_a   1.000
_cell.length_b   1.000
_cell.length_c   1.000
_cell.angle_alpha   90.00
_cell.angle_beta   90.00
_cell.angle_gamma   90.00
#
_symmetry.space_group_name_H-M   'P 1'
#
loop_
_entity.id
_entity.type
_entity.pdbx_description
1 polymer ?
#
loop_
_entity_poly.entity_id
_entity_poly.type
_entity_poly.pdbx_seq_one_letter_code
_entity_poly.pdbx_strand_id
1 'polypeptide(L)'
;MAHRFIFFSPLQITALRQTLPIHLRHCSSFELIAAYVWCLRTIALQLSPKEEVRFLCIMNLRSKINSLSLGYYGNAFVFPTQLTTATMLCRNPLGYAVELIRKAKAKMTKEYIRSVVDFIVIRG
;
A
#
# COMPACT_ATOMS: atom_id res chain seq x y z
N MET A 1 -10.48 6.38 -22.00
CA MET A 1 -9.31 6.54 -21.11
C MET A 1 -8.10 5.96 -21.81
N ALA A 2 -6.97 6.68 -21.84
CA ALA A 2 -5.72 6.14 -22.36
C ALA A 2 -4.98 5.40 -21.24
N HIS A 3 -4.70 4.10 -21.45
CA HIS A 3 -3.85 3.33 -20.55
C HIS A 3 -2.39 3.45 -20.99
N ARG A 4 -1.48 3.68 -20.04
CA ARG A 4 -0.03 3.68 -20.27
C ARG A 4 0.62 2.72 -19.27
N PHE A 5 1.62 1.99 -19.75
CA PHE A 5 2.40 1.07 -18.92
C PHE A 5 3.72 1.73 -18.52
N ILE A 6 4.11 1.55 -17.28
CA ILE A 6 5.43 1.94 -16.76
C ILE A 6 6.13 0.65 -16.34
N PHE A 7 7.31 0.41 -16.88
CA PHE A 7 8.09 -0.79 -16.61
C PHE A 7 9.23 -0.45 -15.64
N PHE A 8 9.41 -1.29 -14.62
CA PHE A 8 10.49 -1.19 -13.66
C PHE A 8 11.40 -2.42 -13.81
N SER A 9 12.61 -2.21 -14.32
CA SER A 9 13.60 -3.28 -14.46
C SER A 9 14.16 -3.69 -13.09
N PRO A 10 14.71 -4.91 -12.94
CA PRO A 10 15.39 -5.33 -11.70
C PRO A 10 16.50 -4.36 -11.27
N LEU A 11 17.23 -3.77 -12.23
CA LEU A 11 18.26 -2.78 -11.96
C LEU A 11 17.66 -1.49 -11.39
N GLN A 12 16.56 -0.99 -11.97
CA GLN A 12 15.86 0.19 -11.48
C GLN A 12 15.28 -0.02 -10.08
N ILE A 13 14.70 -1.20 -9.81
CA ILE A 13 14.19 -1.56 -8.48
C ILE A 13 15.34 -1.59 -7.46
N THR A 14 16.49 -2.14 -7.85
CA THR A 14 17.69 -2.19 -6.98
C THR A 14 18.24 -0.79 -6.71
N ALA A 15 18.34 0.05 -7.73
CA ALA A 15 18.78 1.44 -7.58
C ALA A 15 17.82 2.24 -6.68
N LEU A 16 16.50 2.14 -6.89
CA LEU A 16 15.50 2.76 -6.02
C LEU A 16 15.64 2.29 -4.57
N ARG A 17 15.86 0.99 -4.36
CA ARG A 17 16.06 0.41 -3.03
C ARG A 17 17.29 0.96 -2.32
N GLN A 18 18.36 1.26 -3.04
CA GLN A 18 19.59 1.83 -2.47
C GLN A 18 19.40 3.26 -1.93
N THR A 19 18.42 4.00 -2.45
CA THR A 19 18.04 5.33 -1.93
C THR A 19 17.40 5.28 -0.54
N LEU A 20 16.96 4.09 -0.10
CA LEU A 20 16.34 3.93 1.20
C LEU A 20 17.37 3.84 2.34
N PRO A 21 17.02 4.30 3.55
CA PRO A 21 17.75 3.99 4.77
C PRO A 21 17.95 2.48 4.94
N ILE A 22 19.08 2.07 5.53
CA ILE A 22 19.50 0.66 5.64
C ILE A 22 18.37 -0.26 6.16
N HIS A 23 17.68 0.14 7.22
CA HIS A 23 16.60 -0.64 7.84
C HIS A 23 15.36 -0.82 6.95
N LEU A 24 15.19 -0.01 5.90
CA LEU A 24 14.10 -0.11 4.92
C LEU A 24 14.51 -0.83 3.63
N ARG A 25 15.81 -1.13 3.43
CA ARG A 25 16.29 -1.83 2.23
C ARG A 25 15.74 -3.26 2.10
N HIS A 26 15.24 -3.85 3.18
CA HIS A 26 14.58 -5.15 3.19
C HIS A 26 13.08 -5.10 2.85
N CYS A 27 12.55 -4.00 2.31
CA CYS A 27 11.14 -3.92 1.87
C CYS A 27 10.83 -4.86 0.70
N SER A 28 9.57 -5.25 0.53
CA SER A 28 9.18 -5.98 -0.69
C SER A 28 9.25 -5.07 -1.93
N SER A 29 9.42 -5.63 -3.12
CA SER A 29 9.35 -4.83 -4.36
C SER A 29 7.99 -4.13 -4.52
N PHE A 30 6.91 -4.77 -4.06
CA PHE A 30 5.59 -4.15 -3.99
C PHE A 30 5.59 -2.88 -3.13
N GLU A 31 6.10 -2.95 -1.89
CA GLU A 31 6.17 -1.78 -0.99
C GLU A 31 6.97 -0.63 -1.61
N LEU A 32 8.12 -0.94 -2.23
CA LEU A 32 8.97 0.06 -2.85
C LEU A 32 8.30 0.74 -4.06
N ILE A 33 7.77 -0.05 -4.99
CA ILE A 33 7.17 0.47 -6.22
C ILE A 33 5.86 1.20 -5.90
N ALA A 34 5.04 0.65 -5.01
CA ALA A 34 3.79 1.29 -4.59
C ALA A 34 4.04 2.64 -3.91
N ALA A 35 5.05 2.75 -3.04
CA ALA A 35 5.47 4.00 -2.44
C ALA A 35 5.90 5.01 -3.51
N TYR A 36 6.76 4.58 -4.43
CA TYR A 36 7.29 5.43 -5.48
C TYR A 36 6.19 5.95 -6.42
N VAL A 37 5.30 5.07 -6.87
CA VAL A 37 4.16 5.44 -7.71
C VAL A 37 3.18 6.35 -6.96
N TRP A 38 2.96 6.13 -5.66
CA TRP A 38 2.10 6.99 -4.87
C TRP A 38 2.65 8.42 -4.75
N CYS A 39 3.96 8.57 -4.52
CA CYS A 39 4.64 9.86 -4.57
C CYS A 39 4.52 10.51 -5.96
N LEU A 40 4.88 9.78 -7.03
CA LEU A 40 4.84 10.30 -8.41
C LEU A 40 3.43 10.75 -8.82
N ARG A 41 2.42 9.93 -8.53
CA ARG A 41 1.01 10.26 -8.82
C ARG A 41 0.60 11.54 -8.09
N THR A 42 0.97 11.68 -6.82
CA THR A 42 0.60 12.84 -6.01
C THR A 42 1.28 14.11 -6.52
N ILE A 43 2.56 14.03 -6.91
CA ILE A 43 3.29 15.14 -7.54
C ILE A 43 2.60 15.54 -8.85
N ALA A 44 2.29 14.57 -9.72
CA ALA A 44 1.69 14.82 -11.03
C ALA A 44 0.30 15.48 -10.94
N LEU A 45 -0.45 15.21 -9.87
CA LEU A 45 -1.77 15.79 -9.64
C LEU A 45 -1.74 17.24 -9.13
N GLN A 46 -0.59 17.74 -8.67
CA GLN A 46 -0.42 19.11 -8.17
C GLN A 46 -1.48 19.51 -7.13
N LEU A 47 -1.79 18.58 -6.22
CA LEU A 47 -2.81 18.76 -5.19
C LEU A 47 -2.45 19.89 -4.21
N SER A 48 -3.47 20.38 -3.49
CA SER A 48 -3.21 21.35 -2.42
C SER A 48 -2.27 20.75 -1.36
N PRO A 49 -1.30 21.51 -0.83
CA PRO A 49 -0.35 21.04 0.17
C PRO A 49 -0.95 20.27 1.35
N LYS A 50 -2.15 20.67 1.81
CA LYS A 50 -2.85 20.10 2.96
C LYS A 50 -3.84 18.99 2.59
N GLU A 51 -4.02 18.72 1.30
CA GLU A 51 -4.98 17.72 0.84
C GLU A 51 -4.57 16.31 1.28
N GLU A 52 -5.54 15.57 1.81
CA GLU A 52 -5.32 14.19 2.22
C GLU A 52 -5.22 13.27 1.01
N VAL A 53 -4.12 12.53 0.94
CA VAL A 53 -3.93 11.45 -0.02
C VAL A 53 -3.96 10.11 0.70
N ARG A 54 -4.60 9.12 0.07
CA ARG A 54 -4.87 7.81 0.65
C ARG A 54 -4.19 6.72 -0.17
N PHE A 55 -3.56 5.78 0.52
CA PHE A 55 -3.09 4.53 -0.06
C PHE A 55 -3.97 3.38 0.44
N LEU A 56 -4.68 2.73 -0.48
CA LEU A 56 -5.48 1.53 -0.21
C LEU A 56 -4.65 0.30 -0.58
N CYS A 57 -4.25 -0.47 0.44
CA CYS A 57 -3.45 -1.67 0.22
C CYS A 57 -4.37 -2.89 0.12
N ILE A 58 -4.49 -3.49 -1.07
CA ILE A 58 -5.26 -4.73 -1.23
C ILE A 58 -4.49 -5.90 -0.61
N MET A 59 -5.06 -6.56 0.40
CA MET A 59 -4.40 -7.63 1.14
C MET A 59 -5.19 -8.93 1.06
N ASN A 60 -4.54 -10.00 0.60
CA ASN A 60 -5.13 -11.34 0.53
C ASN A 60 -5.30 -11.94 1.93
N LEU A 61 -6.52 -12.40 2.24
CA LEU A 61 -6.87 -13.02 3.52
C LEU A 61 -6.67 -14.53 3.55
N ARG A 62 -6.53 -15.18 2.39
CA ARG A 62 -6.58 -16.66 2.30
C ARG A 62 -5.54 -17.36 3.16
N SER A 63 -4.34 -16.79 3.27
CA SER A 63 -3.28 -17.32 4.15
C SER A 63 -3.44 -16.95 5.62
N LYS A 64 -4.42 -16.10 5.97
CA LYS A 64 -4.67 -15.59 7.32
C LYS A 64 -5.97 -16.13 7.94
N ILE A 65 -6.86 -16.71 7.14
CA ILE A 65 -8.15 -17.26 7.55
C ILE A 65 -8.13 -18.78 7.36
N ASN A 66 -8.11 -19.51 8.48
CA ASN A 66 -8.04 -20.98 8.46
C ASN A 66 -9.38 -21.64 8.07
N SER A 67 -10.49 -20.90 8.06
CA SER A 67 -11.82 -21.43 7.72
C SER A 67 -12.13 -21.44 6.22
N LEU A 68 -11.23 -20.93 5.37
CA LEU A 68 -11.41 -20.99 3.93
C LEU A 68 -10.89 -22.31 3.39
N SER A 69 -11.71 -23.00 2.60
CA SER A 69 -11.31 -24.26 1.95
C SER A 69 -10.19 -24.03 0.94
N LEU A 70 -9.36 -25.06 0.75
CA LEU A 70 -8.45 -25.12 -0.39
C LEU A 70 -9.29 -25.05 -1.68
N GLY A 71 -8.99 -24.08 -2.54
CA GLY A 71 -9.76 -23.84 -3.77
C GLY A 71 -10.91 -22.82 -3.63
N TYR A 72 -11.07 -22.15 -2.48
CA TYR A 72 -12.04 -21.07 -2.33
C TYR A 72 -11.82 -19.94 -3.36
N TYR A 73 -12.80 -19.78 -4.27
CA TYR A 73 -12.74 -18.88 -5.42
C TYR A 73 -13.51 -17.57 -5.22
N GLY A 74 -14.20 -17.39 -4.08
CA GLY A 74 -14.86 -16.13 -3.74
C GLY A 74 -13.89 -15.02 -3.34
N ASN A 75 -14.40 -13.82 -3.09
CA ASN A 75 -13.59 -12.70 -2.59
C ASN A 75 -13.07 -12.98 -1.17
N ALA A 76 -11.79 -12.72 -0.95
CA ALA A 76 -11.12 -12.87 0.35
C ALA A 76 -9.94 -11.89 0.46
N PHE A 77 -10.26 -10.60 0.49
CA PHE A 77 -9.30 -9.52 0.68
C PHE A 77 -9.91 -8.41 1.54
N VAL A 78 -9.06 -7.54 2.08
CA VAL A 78 -9.47 -6.26 2.68
C VAL A 78 -8.56 -5.14 2.17
N PHE A 79 -8.95 -3.89 2.45
CA PHE A 79 -8.23 -2.68 2.05
C PHE A 79 -7.77 -1.85 3.26
N PRO A 80 -6.78 -2.29 4.06
CA PRO A 80 -6.17 -1.41 5.03
C PRO A 80 -5.68 -0.14 4.34
N THR A 81 -6.09 0.98 4.89
CA THR A 81 -5.84 2.31 4.31
C THR A 81 -4.83 3.05 5.18
N GLN A 82 -3.94 3.80 4.55
CA GLN A 82 -3.10 4.78 5.23
C GLN A 82 -3.24 6.15 4.58
N LEU A 83 -3.32 7.18 5.42
CA LEU A 83 -3.45 8.57 5.00
C LEU A 83 -2.18 9.34 5.29
N THR A 84 -1.95 10.38 4.49
CA THR A 84 -0.99 11.46 4.74
C THR A 84 -1.43 12.68 3.93
N THR A 85 -0.75 13.81 4.06
CA THR A 85 -1.01 14.98 3.22
C THR A 85 -0.11 14.96 1.97
N ALA A 86 -0.54 15.63 0.91
CA ALA A 86 0.25 15.75 -0.32
C ALA A 86 1.67 16.29 -0.04
N THR A 87 1.79 17.31 0.83
CA THR A 87 3.11 17.85 1.22
C THR A 87 3.96 16.82 1.92
N MET A 88 3.41 16.11 2.91
CA MET A 88 4.16 15.11 3.66
C MET A 88 4.63 13.98 2.76
N LEU A 89 3.79 13.52 1.84
CA LEU A 89 4.16 12.45 0.91
C LEU A 89 5.24 12.87 -0.09
N CYS A 90 5.17 14.10 -0.62
CA CYS A 90 6.04 14.54 -1.71
C CYS A 90 7.35 15.18 -1.23
N ARG A 91 7.40 15.77 -0.01
CA ARG A 91 8.60 16.44 0.51
C ARG A 91 9.47 15.55 1.39
N ASN A 92 8.94 14.43 1.91
CA ASN A 92 9.75 13.48 2.68
C ASN A 92 10.48 12.49 1.75
N PRO A 93 11.59 11.89 2.21
CA PRO A 93 12.27 10.83 1.47
C PRO A 93 11.34 9.64 1.18
N LEU A 94 11.63 8.88 0.11
CA LEU A 94 10.84 7.71 -0.30
C LEU A 94 10.62 6.70 0.86
N GLY A 95 11.56 6.60 1.79
CA GLY A 95 11.44 5.78 2.99
C GLY A 95 10.18 6.09 3.83
N TYR A 96 9.77 7.35 3.91
CA TYR A 96 8.54 7.75 4.59
C TYR A 96 7.30 7.08 3.98
N ALA A 97 7.18 7.09 2.65
CA ALA A 97 6.08 6.43 1.96
C ALA A 97 6.13 4.90 2.13
N VAL A 98 7.33 4.29 2.12
CA VAL A 98 7.51 2.86 2.40
C VAL A 98 7.05 2.49 3.81
N GLU A 99 7.36 3.31 4.81
CA GLU A 99 6.88 3.12 6.18
C GLU A 99 5.36 3.23 6.29
N LEU A 100 4.73 4.19 5.61
CA LEU A 100 3.27 4.31 5.58
C LEU A 100 2.62 3.05 5.01
N ILE A 101 3.17 2.48 3.93
CA ILE A 101 2.66 1.24 3.35
C ILE A 101 2.87 0.06 4.29
N ARG A 102 4.03 -0.05 4.94
CA ARG A 102 4.28 -1.07 5.97
C ARG A 102 3.31 -0.95 7.13
N LYS A 103 3.02 0.28 7.59
CA LYS A 103 1.99 0.56 8.61
C LYS A 103 0.60 0.12 8.14
N ALA A 104 0.23 0.40 6.89
CA ALA A 104 -1.03 -0.08 6.31
C ALA A 104 -1.11 -1.61 6.36
N LYS A 105 -0.07 -2.30 5.89
CA LYS A 105 0.01 -3.77 5.91
C LYS A 105 0.01 -4.35 7.33
N ALA A 106 0.61 -3.65 8.29
CA ALA A 106 0.66 -4.09 9.69
C ALA A 106 -0.71 -4.03 10.40
N LYS A 107 -1.66 -3.22 9.92
CA LYS A 107 -3.06 -3.22 10.41
C LYS A 107 -3.76 -4.56 10.20
N MET A 108 -3.20 -5.44 9.38
CA MET A 108 -3.76 -6.71 8.94
C MET A 108 -3.68 -7.82 10.02
N THR A 109 -4.23 -7.54 11.20
CA THR A 109 -4.39 -8.49 12.31
C THR A 109 -5.70 -9.29 12.17
N LYS A 110 -5.86 -10.36 12.96
CA LYS A 110 -7.10 -11.15 12.97
C LYS A 110 -8.28 -10.33 13.49
N GLU A 111 -8.03 -9.47 14.46
CA GLU A 111 -9.00 -8.58 15.10
C GLU A 111 -9.49 -7.54 14.10
N TYR A 112 -8.57 -6.94 13.33
CA TYR A 112 -8.93 -6.02 12.25
C TYR A 112 -9.80 -6.70 11.18
N ILE A 113 -9.45 -7.93 10.77
CA ILE A 113 -10.27 -8.70 9.82
C ILE A 113 -11.69 -8.88 10.34
N ARG A 114 -11.84 -9.38 11.57
CA ARG A 114 -13.15 -9.59 12.19
C ARG A 114 -13.95 -8.28 12.24
N SER A 115 -13.32 -7.21 12.70
CA SER A 115 -13.97 -5.89 12.76
C SER A 115 -14.44 -5.40 11.38
N VAL A 116 -13.67 -5.61 10.31
CA VAL A 116 -14.10 -5.25 8.95
C VAL A 116 -15.27 -6.12 8.49
N VAL A 117 -15.25 -7.43 8.78
CA VAL A 117 -16.37 -8.33 8.46
C VAL A 117 -17.63 -7.91 9.19
N ASP A 118 -17.56 -7.66 10.50
CA ASP A 118 -18.70 -7.21 11.31
C ASP A 118 -19.25 -5.88 10.78
N PHE A 119 -18.37 -4.94 10.44
CA PHE A 119 -18.76 -3.66 9.85
C PHE A 119 -19.52 -3.84 8.52
N ILE A 120 -19.05 -4.71 7.64
CA ILE A 120 -19.69 -5.00 6.34
C ILE A 120 -21.05 -5.69 6.56
N VAL A 121 -21.18 -6.59 7.55
CA VAL A 121 -22.48 -7.22 7.85
C VAL A 121 -23.50 -6.19 8.34
N ILE A 122 -23.05 -5.20 9.12
CA ILE A 122 -23.94 -4.18 9.70
C ILE A 122 -24.28 -3.06 8.71
N ARG A 123 -23.36 -2.69 7.81
CA ARG A 123 -23.46 -1.48 6.97
C ARG A 123 -23.29 -1.71 5.46
N GLY A 124 -23.06 -2.93 5.03
CA GLY A 124 -22.84 -3.31 3.62
C GLY A 124 -24.12 -3.42 2.81
#